data_AF-A0A7C4H5G8-F1
#
_entry.id   AF-A0A7C4H5G8-F1
#
_cell.length_a   1.000
_cell.length_b   1.000
_cell.length_c   1.000
_cell.angle_alpha   90.00
_cell.angle_beta   90.00
_cell.angle_gamma   90.00
#
_symmetry.space_group_name_H-M   'P 1'
#
loop_
_entity.id
_entity.type
_entity.pdbx_description
1 polymer ?
#
loop_
_entity_poly.entity_id
_entity_poly.type
_entity_poly.pdbx_seq_one_letter_code
_entity_poly.pdbx_strand_id
1 'polypeptide(L)'
;MNLDLSIALLLYMLFIAITLYYFSNLSMENIKWMKSLEVKKVVTSLVSEIFSFSNLEGKEVEFPYPLSLSIKYPSLLFSVFDVSGHNRVNEPVLISLDLDEECLNRVRKGTIRIYDEDFNEIPFRFVKEEFCKENYLRKATLFFETNTSRFSSRKFRLIFSNISSLELKNYENVSDILLLLTFDDYENIGYDFSGNNNHGKIYGNPTLTEGKFGMGLSLDEDYISIESNLTLLLDTELTISLWIKPNNPLGEKQTIIANSPSIGEYNYWIYLENSSLKVSVFSTEESNLVIPEVFNDTEWYYIVVRVKNKTIEVFINGEKVGEGESGENKWREGYTYIGSLGEERGTWFNGTVDEVRIYRRALSNEEIISHFYNPLEVCIFPVEEIDVISFEKILLLKDFSYNVLKELRFTNYNFRVEIYEK
;
A
#
# COMPACT_ATOMS: atom_id res chain seq x y z
N MET A 1 24.66 -36.58 29.86
CA MET A 1 24.31 -35.18 30.13
C MET A 1 24.58 -34.44 28.84
N ASN A 2 23.55 -33.86 28.20
CA ASN A 2 23.61 -33.36 26.82
C ASN A 2 24.75 -32.35 26.64
N LEU A 3 25.55 -32.49 25.59
CA LEU A 3 26.66 -31.57 25.27
C LEU A 3 26.16 -30.11 25.16
N ASP A 4 24.94 -29.94 24.66
CA ASP A 4 24.26 -28.64 24.58
C ASP A 4 23.91 -28.06 25.95
N LEU A 5 23.60 -28.91 26.94
CA LEU A 5 23.34 -28.47 28.31
C LEU A 5 24.65 -28.01 28.98
N SER A 6 25.76 -28.70 28.69
CA SER A 6 27.09 -28.35 29.20
C SER A 6 27.61 -27.04 28.60
N ILE A 7 27.39 -26.80 27.31
CA ILE A 7 27.76 -25.55 26.62
C ILE A 7 26.85 -24.41 27.08
N ALA A 8 25.54 -24.65 27.24
CA ALA A 8 24.62 -23.67 27.81
C ALA A 8 24.99 -23.30 29.25
N LEU A 9 25.40 -24.27 30.08
CA LEU A 9 25.90 -24.04 31.44
C LEU A 9 27.21 -23.23 31.44
N LEU A 10 28.12 -23.49 30.50
CA LEU A 10 29.36 -22.72 30.35
C LEU A 10 29.09 -21.28 29.94
N LEU A 11 28.21 -21.05 28.97
CA LEU A 11 27.81 -19.71 28.53
C LEU A 11 27.06 -18.94 29.63
N TYR A 12 26.21 -19.64 30.40
CA TYR A 12 25.50 -19.06 31.54
C TYR A 12 26.45 -18.68 32.70
N MET A 13 27.44 -19.52 32.99
CA MET A 13 28.48 -19.23 33.98
C MET A 13 29.39 -18.08 33.53
N LEU A 14 29.69 -18.00 32.22
CA LEU A 14 30.42 -16.87 31.62
C LEU A 14 29.62 -15.57 31.73
N PHE A 15 28.32 -15.62 31.47
CA PHE A 15 27.40 -14.49 31.61
C PHE A 15 27.38 -13.98 33.04
N ILE A 16 27.18 -14.86 34.04
CA ILE A 16 27.21 -14.51 35.47
C ILE A 16 28.57 -13.90 35.87
N ALA A 17 29.68 -14.46 35.39
CA ALA A 17 31.01 -13.93 35.68
C ALA A 17 31.20 -12.51 35.13
N ILE A 18 30.69 -12.23 33.92
CA ILE A 18 30.72 -10.92 33.29
C ILE A 18 29.78 -9.95 34.00
N THR A 19 28.59 -10.39 34.43
CA THR A 19 27.67 -9.53 35.19
C THR A 19 28.26 -9.16 36.54
N LEU A 20 28.84 -10.12 37.27
CA LEU A 20 29.52 -9.87 38.53
C LEU A 20 30.74 -8.94 38.36
N TYR A 21 31.48 -9.07 37.26
CA TYR A 21 32.57 -8.15 36.90
C TYR A 21 32.04 -6.74 36.60
N TYR A 22 30.92 -6.61 35.90
CA TYR A 22 30.32 -5.33 35.55
C TYR A 22 29.73 -4.62 36.77
N PHE A 23 29.02 -5.35 37.64
CA PHE A 23 28.54 -4.84 38.92
C PHE A 23 29.67 -4.47 39.89
N SER A 24 30.88 -5.06 39.74
CA SER A 24 32.05 -4.68 40.53
C SER A 24 32.72 -3.36 40.09
N ASN A 25 32.39 -2.85 38.89
CA ASN A 25 32.95 -1.61 38.32
C ASN A 25 31.99 -0.40 38.37
N LEU A 26 30.73 -0.61 38.76
CA LEU A 26 29.81 0.49 39.09
C LEU A 26 30.11 0.97 40.51
N SER A 27 30.36 2.27 40.66
CA SER A 27 30.56 2.92 41.96
C SER A 27 29.30 2.74 42.82
N MET A 28 29.32 1.74 43.69
CA MET A 28 28.39 1.59 44.80
C MET A 28 29.07 2.11 46.06
N GLU A 29 28.64 3.30 46.47
CA GLU A 29 29.09 3.98 47.69
C GLU A 29 28.72 3.24 48.99
N ASN A 30 28.09 2.05 48.96
CA ASN A 30 27.73 1.32 50.17
C ASN A 30 27.47 -0.18 49.95
N ILE A 31 28.50 -1.01 49.71
CA ILE A 31 28.45 -2.43 50.11
C ILE A 31 29.81 -2.84 50.71
N LYS A 32 29.86 -2.82 52.04
CA LYS A 32 30.78 -3.65 52.83
C LYS A 32 30.44 -5.12 52.55
N TRP A 33 31.45 -5.99 52.63
CA TRP A 33 31.43 -7.46 52.54
C TRP A 33 32.11 -7.99 51.25
N MET A 34 33.34 -8.48 51.48
CA MET A 34 34.36 -9.03 50.57
C MET A 34 35.27 -8.02 49.84
N LYS A 35 36.58 -8.09 50.19
CA LYS A 35 37.64 -7.25 49.61
C LYS A 35 37.83 -7.67 48.14
N SER A 36 37.69 -6.73 47.21
CA SER A 36 37.77 -6.94 45.75
C SER A 36 39.03 -7.70 45.26
N LEU A 37 40.11 -7.68 46.05
CA LEU A 37 41.35 -8.43 45.80
C LEU A 37 41.20 -9.96 45.91
N GLU A 38 40.29 -10.49 46.74
CA GLU A 38 40.04 -11.93 46.84
C GLU A 38 39.22 -12.45 45.66
N VAL A 39 38.21 -11.70 45.23
CA VAL A 39 37.39 -12.02 44.05
C VAL A 39 38.24 -12.04 42.78
N LYS A 40 39.16 -11.07 42.64
CA LYS A 40 40.07 -11.01 41.48
C LYS A 40 41.02 -12.22 41.43
N LYS A 41 41.50 -12.70 42.58
CA LYS A 41 42.35 -13.91 42.66
C LYS A 41 41.59 -15.19 42.30
N VAL A 42 40.36 -15.33 42.77
CA VAL A 42 39.51 -16.51 42.47
C VAL A 42 39.16 -16.57 40.97
N VAL A 43 38.81 -15.43 40.36
CA VAL A 43 38.51 -15.35 38.93
C VAL A 43 39.72 -15.65 38.06
N THR A 44 40.90 -15.13 38.42
CA THR A 44 42.13 -15.37 37.64
C THR A 44 42.58 -16.85 37.72
N SER A 45 42.38 -17.50 38.88
CA SER A 45 42.62 -18.93 39.08
C SER A 45 41.73 -19.79 38.19
N LEU A 46 40.41 -19.52 38.19
CA LEU A 46 39.42 -20.24 37.39
C LEU A 46 39.67 -20.10 35.88
N VAL A 47 40.03 -18.90 35.43
CA VAL A 47 40.37 -18.65 34.01
C VAL A 47 41.63 -19.43 33.62
N SER A 48 42.66 -19.46 34.47
CA SER A 48 43.90 -20.20 34.18
C SER A 48 43.71 -21.73 34.15
N GLU A 49 42.84 -22.28 34.99
CA GLU A 49 42.48 -23.71 34.95
C GLU A 49 41.75 -24.07 33.65
N ILE A 50 40.81 -23.23 33.20
CA ILE A 50 40.03 -23.44 31.96
C ILE A 50 40.94 -23.48 30.73
N PHE A 51 41.93 -22.59 30.64
CA PHE A 51 42.87 -22.56 29.51
C PHE A 51 43.97 -23.63 29.58
N SER A 52 44.17 -24.28 30.73
CA SER A 52 45.10 -25.42 30.87
C SER A 52 44.50 -26.75 30.36
N PHE A 53 43.18 -26.83 30.17
CA PHE A 53 42.50 -28.04 29.68
C PHE A 53 42.48 -28.18 28.15
N SER A 54 42.89 -27.16 27.39
CA SER A 54 42.91 -27.20 25.93
C SER A 54 44.33 -27.42 25.37
N ASN A 55 44.89 -28.60 25.63
CA ASN A 55 46.00 -29.16 24.83
C ASN A 55 45.44 -29.65 23.48
N LEU A 56 45.16 -28.72 22.57
CA LEU A 56 44.86 -29.04 21.17
C LEU A 56 45.97 -28.51 20.28
N GLU A 57 47.11 -29.21 20.30
CA GLU A 57 48.08 -29.16 19.22
C GLU A 57 47.48 -29.83 17.97
N GLY A 58 47.48 -29.08 16.86
CA GLY A 58 47.58 -29.57 15.49
C GLY A 58 46.65 -30.71 15.05
N LYS A 59 45.44 -30.37 14.62
CA LYS A 59 44.77 -31.06 13.49
C LYS A 59 43.92 -30.07 12.72
N GLU A 60 44.19 -29.93 11.43
CA GLU A 60 43.26 -29.34 10.47
C GLU A 60 41.95 -30.15 10.54
N VAL A 61 40.87 -29.49 10.94
CA VAL A 61 39.53 -30.05 10.89
C VAL A 61 38.89 -29.53 9.61
N GLU A 62 38.81 -30.38 8.59
CA GLU A 62 37.88 -30.16 7.48
C GLU A 62 36.46 -30.15 8.03
N PHE A 63 35.75 -29.04 7.82
CA PHE A 63 34.35 -28.91 8.21
C PHE A 63 33.50 -29.86 7.35
N PRO A 64 32.78 -30.83 7.95
CA PRO A 64 31.81 -31.59 7.21
C PRO A 64 30.60 -30.68 6.98
N TYR A 65 30.29 -30.47 5.70
CA TYR A 65 29.20 -29.64 5.17
C TYR A 65 29.47 -28.13 5.17
N PRO A 66 29.25 -27.45 4.02
CA PRO A 66 29.18 -26.00 4.04
C PRO A 66 28.00 -25.64 4.95
N LEU A 67 28.28 -24.91 6.03
CA LEU A 67 27.28 -24.09 6.70
C LEU A 67 26.76 -23.13 5.64
N SER A 68 25.70 -23.51 4.96
CA SER A 68 24.87 -22.61 4.18
C SER A 68 24.29 -21.61 5.15
N LEU A 69 25.05 -20.55 5.41
CA LEU A 69 24.50 -19.24 5.74
C LEU A 69 23.61 -18.86 4.55
N SER A 70 22.38 -19.37 4.57
CA SER A 70 21.40 -19.20 3.52
C SER A 70 21.05 -17.72 3.47
N ILE A 71 21.65 -17.03 2.50
CA ILE A 71 21.12 -15.87 1.77
C ILE A 71 20.35 -14.89 2.68
N LYS A 72 21.01 -13.81 3.12
CA LYS A 72 20.31 -12.61 3.59
C LYS A 72 19.38 -12.17 2.47
N TYR A 73 18.10 -12.53 2.52
CA TYR A 73 17.12 -11.97 1.62
C TYR A 73 17.00 -10.48 1.95
N PRO A 74 17.32 -9.56 1.04
CA PRO A 74 17.00 -8.17 1.27
C PRO A 74 15.48 -8.06 1.55
N SER A 75 15.15 -7.43 2.66
CA SER A 75 13.76 -7.26 3.12
C SER A 75 13.48 -5.80 3.41
N LEU A 76 12.35 -5.31 2.94
CA LEU A 76 11.81 -3.99 3.24
C LEU A 76 10.71 -4.15 4.29
N LEU A 77 10.72 -3.27 5.30
CA LEU A 77 9.59 -3.15 6.21
C LEU A 77 8.76 -1.96 5.76
N PHE A 78 7.45 -2.10 5.82
CA PHE A 78 6.55 -0.98 5.63
C PHE A 78 5.36 -1.10 6.59
N SER A 79 4.68 0.02 6.82
CA SER A 79 3.47 0.07 7.63
C SER A 79 2.39 0.83 6.90
N VAL A 80 1.16 0.35 7.08
CA VAL A 80 -0.04 0.96 6.56
C VAL A 80 -0.84 1.49 7.74
N PHE A 81 -1.12 2.78 7.74
CA PHE A 81 -1.78 3.50 8.84
C PHE A 81 -3.16 3.99 8.43
N ASP A 82 -4.15 3.73 9.27
CA ASP A 82 -5.42 4.45 9.19
C ASP A 82 -5.33 5.77 9.96
N VAL A 83 -5.49 6.88 9.24
CA VAL A 83 -5.58 8.23 9.81
C VAL A 83 -7.01 8.75 9.88
N SER A 84 -7.96 8.02 9.31
CA SER A 84 -9.36 8.44 9.21
C SER A 84 -10.18 8.20 10.46
N GLY A 85 -9.79 7.22 11.29
CA GLY A 85 -10.57 6.77 12.44
C GLY A 85 -11.68 5.79 12.10
N HIS A 86 -11.66 5.18 10.92
CA HIS A 86 -12.67 4.23 10.45
C HIS A 86 -12.10 2.81 10.33
N ASN A 87 -12.97 1.81 10.43
CA ASN A 87 -12.57 0.45 10.11
C ASN A 87 -12.51 0.33 8.59
N ARG A 88 -11.43 -0.25 8.09
CA ARG A 88 -11.16 -0.44 6.67
C ARG A 88 -11.32 -1.90 6.35
N VAL A 89 -12.06 -2.20 5.30
CA VAL A 89 -12.31 -3.56 4.82
C VAL A 89 -11.91 -3.60 3.36
N ASN A 90 -11.05 -4.55 2.99
CA ASN A 90 -10.51 -4.74 1.64
C ASN A 90 -9.99 -3.43 1.01
N GLU A 91 -9.38 -2.57 1.82
CA GLU A 91 -8.96 -1.25 1.36
C GLU A 91 -7.80 -1.40 0.36
N PRO A 92 -7.92 -0.85 -0.85
CA PRO A 92 -6.85 -0.82 -1.83
C PRO A 92 -5.60 -0.10 -1.29
N VAL A 93 -4.44 -0.74 -1.44
CA VAL A 93 -3.15 -0.15 -1.10
C VAL A 93 -2.22 -0.25 -2.30
N LEU A 94 -1.67 0.90 -2.69
CA LEU A 94 -0.60 1.02 -3.67
C LEU A 94 0.71 1.32 -2.95
N ILE A 95 1.75 0.55 -3.28
CA ILE A 95 3.09 0.78 -2.75
C ILE A 95 4.09 0.86 -3.90
N SER A 96 4.68 2.04 -4.09
CA SER A 96 5.74 2.29 -5.07
C SER A 96 7.10 2.09 -4.43
N LEU A 97 7.90 1.21 -5.02
CA LEU A 97 9.18 0.75 -4.48
C LEU A 97 10.30 1.04 -5.47
N ASP A 98 11.39 1.62 -4.98
CA ASP A 98 12.69 1.59 -5.64
C ASP A 98 13.47 0.39 -5.10
N LEU A 99 13.70 -0.59 -5.96
CA LEU A 99 14.22 -1.91 -5.60
C LEU A 99 15.70 -2.06 -5.98
N ASP A 100 16.13 -1.38 -7.04
CA ASP A 100 17.48 -1.49 -7.58
C ASP A 100 17.85 -0.27 -8.45
N GLU A 101 17.82 0.93 -7.86
CA GLU A 101 18.06 2.21 -8.54
C GLU A 101 19.32 2.21 -9.43
N GLU A 102 20.41 1.63 -8.94
CA GLU A 102 21.71 1.53 -9.63
C GLU A 102 21.80 0.35 -10.62
N CYS A 103 20.73 -0.43 -10.79
CA CYS A 103 20.68 -1.63 -11.63
C CYS A 103 21.81 -2.63 -11.36
N LEU A 104 22.04 -2.93 -10.09
CA LEU A 104 23.04 -3.90 -9.63
C LEU A 104 22.54 -5.35 -9.67
N ASN A 105 21.38 -5.59 -10.31
CA ASN A 105 20.74 -6.87 -10.51
C ASN A 105 20.37 -7.57 -9.18
N ARG A 106 19.78 -6.80 -8.27
CA ARG A 106 19.45 -7.22 -6.90
C ARG A 106 18.12 -7.96 -6.81
N VAL A 107 17.16 -7.63 -7.69
CA VAL A 107 15.76 -8.05 -7.53
C VAL A 107 15.21 -8.68 -8.80
N ARG A 108 14.71 -9.91 -8.71
CA ARG A 108 13.91 -10.55 -9.77
C ARG A 108 12.44 -10.55 -9.42
N LYS A 109 11.58 -10.33 -10.41
CA LYS A 109 10.11 -10.33 -10.27
C LYS A 109 9.58 -11.54 -9.50
N GLY A 110 10.07 -12.74 -9.80
CA GLY A 110 9.65 -14.00 -9.17
C GLY A 110 9.96 -14.12 -7.67
N THR A 111 10.78 -13.23 -7.12
CA THR A 111 11.28 -13.33 -5.73
C THR A 111 10.53 -12.45 -4.74
N ILE A 112 9.75 -11.47 -5.22
CA ILE A 112 9.04 -10.53 -4.36
C ILE A 112 7.90 -11.25 -3.64
N ARG A 113 7.85 -11.13 -2.32
CA ARG A 113 6.80 -11.65 -1.44
C ARG A 113 6.47 -10.62 -0.38
N ILE A 114 5.19 -10.47 -0.03
CA ILE A 114 4.74 -9.62 1.07
C ILE A 114 4.23 -10.54 2.18
N TYR A 115 4.58 -10.24 3.43
CA TYR A 115 4.10 -10.93 4.60
C TYR A 115 3.55 -9.93 5.61
N ASP A 116 2.52 -10.31 6.37
CA ASP A 116 2.07 -9.53 7.52
C ASP A 116 2.90 -9.83 8.79
N GLU A 117 2.49 -9.25 9.92
CA GLU A 117 3.13 -9.40 11.23
C GLU A 117 3.17 -10.85 11.74
N ASP A 118 2.21 -11.66 11.32
CA ASP A 118 2.07 -13.07 11.69
C ASP A 118 2.74 -14.00 10.66
N PHE A 119 3.50 -13.44 9.72
CA PHE A 119 4.16 -14.15 8.62
C PHE A 119 3.19 -14.84 7.65
N ASN A 120 1.94 -14.39 7.56
CA ASN A 120 1.04 -14.82 6.50
C ASN A 120 1.41 -14.09 5.21
N GLU A 121 1.55 -14.84 4.12
CA GLU A 121 1.84 -14.29 2.80
C GLU A 121 0.62 -13.51 2.29
N ILE A 122 0.84 -12.25 1.90
CA ILE A 122 -0.19 -11.35 1.39
C ILE A 122 -0.14 -11.38 -0.13
N PRO A 123 -1.23 -11.81 -0.78
CA PRO A 123 -1.35 -11.77 -2.23
C PRO A 123 -1.31 -10.32 -2.76
N PHE A 124 -0.67 -10.11 -3.92
CA PHE A 124 -0.54 -8.79 -4.53
C PHE A 124 -0.46 -8.88 -6.06
N ARG A 125 -0.66 -7.75 -6.74
CA ARG A 125 -0.44 -7.59 -8.19
C ARG A 125 0.65 -6.58 -8.46
N PHE A 126 1.39 -6.79 -9.55
CA PHE A 126 2.21 -5.73 -10.14
C PHE A 126 1.30 -4.85 -10.99
N VAL A 127 1.37 -3.54 -10.81
CA VAL A 127 0.55 -2.58 -11.55
C VAL A 127 1.39 -1.62 -12.40
N LYS A 128 2.64 -1.40 -12.00
CA LYS A 128 3.66 -0.71 -12.79
C LYS A 128 5.00 -1.36 -12.53
N GLU A 129 5.78 -1.57 -13.58
CA GLU A 129 7.07 -2.26 -13.51
C GLU A 129 8.08 -1.54 -14.39
N GLU A 130 9.27 -1.31 -13.84
CA GLU A 130 10.41 -0.84 -14.59
C GLU A 130 11.58 -1.80 -14.39
N PHE A 131 12.21 -2.19 -15.50
CA PHE A 131 13.25 -3.21 -15.49
C PHE A 131 14.63 -2.63 -15.81
N CYS A 132 15.63 -3.17 -15.13
CA CYS A 132 17.02 -3.16 -15.57
C CYS A 132 17.24 -4.20 -16.67
N LYS A 133 18.51 -4.48 -17.01
CA LYS A 133 18.84 -5.58 -17.94
C LYS A 133 18.39 -6.93 -17.37
N GLU A 134 18.26 -7.94 -18.24
CA GLU A 134 18.04 -9.34 -17.82
C GLU A 134 16.83 -9.58 -16.89
N ASN A 135 15.76 -8.78 -17.02
CA ASN A 135 14.51 -8.86 -16.25
C ASN A 135 14.68 -8.64 -14.72
N TYR A 136 15.74 -7.94 -14.30
CA TYR A 136 15.82 -7.44 -12.93
C TYR A 136 14.90 -6.23 -12.75
N LEU A 137 14.13 -6.20 -11.67
CA LEU A 137 13.22 -5.10 -11.36
C LEU A 137 14.00 -3.93 -10.76
N ARG A 138 13.88 -2.76 -11.40
CA ARG A 138 14.38 -1.48 -10.91
C ARG A 138 13.38 -0.84 -9.96
N LYS A 139 12.17 -0.63 -10.45
CA LYS A 139 11.05 -0.03 -9.72
C LYS A 139 9.80 -0.87 -9.93
N ALA A 140 8.96 -0.94 -8.91
CA ALA A 140 7.66 -1.59 -9.02
C ALA A 140 6.63 -0.88 -8.16
N THR A 141 5.42 -0.74 -8.69
CA THR A 141 4.24 -0.42 -7.90
C THR A 141 3.45 -1.69 -7.71
N LEU A 142 3.16 -2.02 -6.45
CA LEU A 142 2.39 -3.20 -6.07
C LEU A 142 1.02 -2.78 -5.57
N PHE A 143 0.00 -3.53 -5.95
CA PHE A 143 -1.37 -3.41 -5.45
C PHE A 143 -1.71 -4.60 -4.56
N PHE A 144 -2.31 -4.35 -3.40
CA PHE A 144 -2.92 -5.37 -2.56
C PHE A 144 -4.06 -4.74 -1.74
N GLU A 145 -4.88 -5.57 -1.10
CA GLU A 145 -5.95 -5.12 -0.22
C GLU A 145 -5.63 -5.47 1.23
N THR A 146 -6.03 -4.61 2.17
CA THR A 146 -5.86 -4.87 3.60
C THR A 146 -7.05 -4.39 4.42
N ASN A 147 -7.28 -5.08 5.53
CA ASN A 147 -8.19 -4.62 6.58
C ASN A 147 -7.40 -3.86 7.64
N THR A 148 -7.96 -2.79 8.18
CA THR A 148 -7.40 -2.10 9.35
C THR A 148 -8.52 -1.72 10.32
N SER A 149 -8.17 -1.64 11.60
CA SER A 149 -9.07 -1.07 12.61
C SER A 149 -8.89 0.44 12.69
N ARG A 150 -9.86 1.14 13.28
CA ARG A 150 -9.82 2.59 13.52
C ARG A 150 -8.51 3.01 14.18
N PHE A 151 -7.83 4.03 13.62
CA PHE A 151 -6.58 4.58 14.16
C PHE A 151 -5.51 3.52 14.45
N SER A 152 -5.46 2.47 13.65
CA SER A 152 -4.50 1.38 13.79
C SER A 152 -3.47 1.38 12.67
N SER A 153 -2.37 0.67 12.90
CA SER A 153 -1.34 0.41 11.90
C SER A 153 -1.19 -1.08 11.70
N ARG A 154 -0.93 -1.52 10.46
CA ARG A 154 -0.46 -2.88 10.17
C ARG A 154 0.94 -2.82 9.59
N LYS A 155 1.86 -3.63 10.11
CA LYS A 155 3.20 -3.77 9.54
C LYS A 155 3.23 -4.91 8.54
N PHE A 156 4.07 -4.73 7.54
CA PHE A 156 4.33 -5.72 6.52
C PHE A 156 5.82 -5.83 6.28
N ARG A 157 6.23 -7.02 5.84
CA ARG A 157 7.59 -7.31 5.41
C ARG A 157 7.55 -7.76 3.96
N LEU A 158 8.20 -6.99 3.11
CA LEU A 158 8.48 -7.39 1.73
C LEU A 158 9.85 -8.07 1.67
N ILE A 159 9.92 -9.25 1.07
CA ILE A 159 11.15 -10.03 0.90
C ILE A 159 11.41 -10.17 -0.60
N PHE A 160 12.67 -10.02 -1.00
CA PHE A 160 13.08 -10.15 -2.39
C PHE A 160 14.51 -10.70 -2.51
N SER A 161 14.92 -11.11 -3.71
CA SER A 161 16.30 -11.55 -4.00
C SER A 161 16.58 -11.57 -5.50
N ASN A 162 17.80 -11.97 -5.88
CA ASN A 162 18.17 -12.21 -7.28
C ASN A 162 18.12 -13.69 -7.70
N ILE A 163 17.60 -14.57 -6.83
CA ILE A 163 17.56 -16.02 -7.06
C ILE A 163 16.66 -16.32 -8.28
N SER A 164 17.23 -16.96 -9.31
CA SER A 164 16.51 -17.37 -10.53
C SER A 164 15.63 -18.60 -10.37
N SER A 165 15.89 -19.45 -9.36
CA SER A 165 15.19 -20.72 -9.20
C SER A 165 13.81 -20.59 -8.54
N LEU A 166 13.44 -19.39 -8.07
CA LEU A 166 12.12 -19.15 -7.50
C LEU A 166 11.09 -18.95 -8.62
N GLU A 167 10.04 -19.75 -8.61
CA GLU A 167 8.93 -19.58 -9.54
C GLU A 167 8.17 -18.26 -9.27
N LEU A 168 7.73 -17.64 -10.36
CA LEU A 168 6.77 -16.54 -10.32
C LEU A 168 5.47 -17.06 -9.72
N LYS A 169 5.05 -16.48 -8.60
CA LYS A 169 3.67 -16.61 -8.13
C LYS A 169 2.83 -15.56 -8.84
N ASN A 170 1.87 -16.01 -9.65
CA ASN A 170 0.81 -15.14 -10.15
C ASN A 170 -0.35 -15.20 -9.17
N TYR A 171 -0.61 -14.11 -8.45
CA TYR A 171 -1.80 -14.01 -7.62
C TYR A 171 -2.97 -13.51 -8.49
N GLU A 172 -3.47 -14.41 -9.34
CA GLU A 172 -4.68 -14.13 -10.13
C GLU A 172 -5.87 -13.90 -9.18
N ASN A 173 -6.77 -12.97 -9.54
CA ASN A 173 -8.03 -12.73 -8.81
C ASN A 173 -7.92 -12.37 -7.31
N VAL A 174 -6.87 -11.65 -6.90
CA VAL A 174 -6.75 -11.15 -5.51
C VAL A 174 -7.70 -10.03 -5.13
N SER A 175 -8.34 -9.39 -6.11
CA SER A 175 -9.34 -8.36 -5.89
C SER A 175 -10.38 -8.37 -7.00
N ASP A 176 -11.59 -7.97 -6.63
CA ASP A 176 -12.75 -7.75 -7.49
C ASP A 176 -12.74 -6.37 -8.18
N ILE A 177 -11.74 -5.53 -7.90
CA ILE A 177 -11.54 -4.27 -8.61
C ILE A 177 -11.08 -4.54 -10.05
N LEU A 178 -11.78 -3.92 -10.99
CA LEU A 178 -11.59 -4.07 -12.43
C LEU A 178 -10.86 -2.88 -13.05
N LEU A 179 -11.00 -1.70 -12.44
CA LEU A 179 -10.38 -0.45 -12.87
C LEU A 179 -10.09 0.40 -11.64
N LEU A 180 -8.90 0.99 -11.59
CA LEU A 180 -8.51 2.01 -10.62
C LEU A 180 -7.68 3.09 -11.31
N LEU A 181 -8.24 4.28 -11.48
CA LEU A 181 -7.53 5.44 -12.04
C LEU A 181 -7.39 6.52 -10.96
N THR A 182 -6.18 6.73 -10.45
CA THR A 182 -5.88 7.78 -9.45
C THR A 182 -5.36 9.07 -10.07
N PHE A 183 -4.91 9.03 -11.33
CA PHE A 183 -4.31 10.17 -12.06
C PHE A 183 -3.02 10.78 -11.47
N ASP A 184 -2.52 10.29 -10.35
CA ASP A 184 -1.25 10.76 -9.73
C ASP A 184 -0.03 10.61 -10.64
N ASP A 185 -0.04 9.59 -11.49
CA ASP A 185 1.07 9.18 -12.37
C ASP A 185 0.77 9.53 -13.85
N TYR A 186 0.15 10.68 -14.10
CA TYR A 186 -0.30 11.06 -15.44
C TYR A 186 0.84 11.31 -16.44
N GLU A 187 0.89 10.51 -17.50
CA GLU A 187 1.80 10.69 -18.65
C GLU A 187 1.01 10.70 -19.98
N ASN A 188 -0.10 11.46 -20.03
CA ASN A 188 -1.10 11.40 -21.13
C ASN A 188 -1.76 10.01 -21.29
N ILE A 189 -1.75 9.22 -20.22
CA ILE A 189 -2.41 7.92 -20.10
C ILE A 189 -3.09 7.89 -18.74
N GLY A 190 -4.34 7.42 -18.69
CA GLY A 190 -5.01 7.06 -17.43
C GLY A 190 -4.51 5.69 -16.98
N TYR A 191 -3.48 5.62 -16.14
CA TYR A 191 -2.95 4.34 -15.70
C TYR A 191 -3.94 3.58 -14.82
N ASP A 192 -4.21 2.31 -15.18
CA ASP A 192 -5.00 1.39 -14.38
C ASP A 192 -4.14 0.71 -13.30
N PHE A 193 -4.39 1.10 -12.07
CA PHE A 193 -3.76 0.58 -10.87
C PHE A 193 -4.49 -0.63 -10.26
N SER A 194 -5.49 -1.20 -10.94
CA SER A 194 -6.15 -2.46 -10.51
C SER A 194 -5.33 -3.72 -10.83
N GLY A 195 -4.33 -3.58 -11.71
CA GLY A 195 -3.53 -4.69 -12.23
C GLY A 195 -4.22 -5.49 -13.35
N ASN A 196 -5.33 -4.99 -13.90
CA ASN A 196 -6.02 -5.62 -15.03
C ASN A 196 -5.61 -5.05 -16.40
N ASN A 197 -4.67 -4.10 -16.42
CA ASN A 197 -4.14 -3.48 -17.64
C ASN A 197 -5.23 -2.77 -18.48
N ASN A 198 -6.27 -2.26 -17.82
CA ASN A 198 -7.36 -1.51 -18.43
C ASN A 198 -7.02 -0.01 -18.55
N HIS A 199 -5.83 0.30 -19.06
CA HIS A 199 -5.33 1.67 -19.18
C HIS A 199 -6.26 2.52 -20.05
N GLY A 200 -6.55 3.74 -19.59
CA GLY A 200 -7.35 4.72 -20.32
C GLY A 200 -6.52 5.49 -21.33
N LYS A 201 -7.01 5.55 -22.57
CA LYS A 201 -6.50 6.44 -23.61
C LYS A 201 -7.15 7.82 -23.46
N ILE A 202 -6.33 8.87 -23.47
CA ILE A 202 -6.78 10.25 -23.33
C ILE A 202 -7.09 10.85 -24.71
N TYR A 203 -8.17 11.61 -24.79
CA TYR A 203 -8.59 12.38 -25.97
C TYR A 203 -8.86 13.84 -25.57
N GLY A 204 -8.50 14.76 -26.47
CA GLY A 204 -8.46 16.18 -26.17
C GLY A 204 -7.12 16.59 -25.54
N ASN A 205 -7.12 17.64 -24.73
CA ASN A 205 -5.97 18.13 -23.98
C ASN A 205 -6.34 18.43 -22.53
N PRO A 206 -6.79 17.42 -21.75
CA PRO A 206 -7.15 17.64 -20.36
C PRO A 206 -5.94 18.08 -19.56
N THR A 207 -6.22 18.80 -18.47
CA THR A 207 -5.17 19.37 -17.62
C THR A 207 -5.10 18.65 -16.28
N LEU A 208 -3.89 18.31 -15.86
CA LEU A 208 -3.65 17.76 -14.54
C LEU A 208 -3.75 18.90 -13.50
N THR A 209 -4.53 18.68 -12.46
CA THR A 209 -4.78 19.67 -11.40
C THR A 209 -4.76 18.99 -10.03
N GLU A 210 -4.92 19.75 -8.96
CA GLU A 210 -5.10 19.19 -7.62
C GLU A 210 -6.38 18.34 -7.58
N GLY A 211 -6.21 17.06 -7.24
CA GLY A 211 -7.30 16.09 -7.09
C GLY A 211 -8.00 16.22 -5.74
N LYS A 212 -8.89 15.27 -5.44
CA LYS A 212 -9.35 15.07 -4.08
C LYS A 212 -8.22 14.45 -3.25
N PHE A 213 -7.53 13.49 -3.83
CA PHE A 213 -6.33 12.87 -3.28
C PHE A 213 -5.23 12.96 -4.35
N GLY A 214 -4.12 13.61 -4.02
CA GLY A 214 -3.03 13.80 -4.99
C GLY A 214 -3.46 14.63 -6.21
N MET A 215 -3.32 14.06 -7.41
CA MET A 215 -3.65 14.75 -8.67
C MET A 215 -4.98 14.28 -9.24
N GLY A 216 -5.73 15.18 -9.85
CA GLY A 216 -6.96 14.88 -10.59
C GLY A 216 -6.86 15.35 -12.03
N LEU A 217 -7.74 14.82 -12.89
CA LEU A 217 -7.79 15.20 -14.29
C LEU A 217 -8.96 16.15 -14.55
N SER A 218 -8.65 17.39 -14.96
CA SER A 218 -9.65 18.38 -15.37
C SER A 218 -10.00 18.19 -16.84
N LEU A 219 -11.29 18.00 -17.10
CA LEU A 219 -11.86 17.75 -18.42
C LEU A 219 -12.70 18.97 -18.87
N ASP A 220 -12.51 19.39 -20.12
CA ASP A 220 -13.34 20.40 -20.80
C ASP A 220 -13.39 20.06 -22.30
N GLU A 221 -14.49 19.44 -22.76
CA GLU A 221 -14.56 18.77 -24.07
C GLU A 221 -13.50 17.65 -24.27
N ASP A 222 -12.95 17.16 -23.16
CA ASP A 222 -11.97 16.08 -23.09
C ASP A 222 -12.58 14.81 -22.51
N TYR A 223 -11.95 13.67 -22.80
CA TYR A 223 -12.41 12.40 -22.25
C TYR A 223 -11.33 11.32 -22.21
N ILE A 224 -11.64 10.29 -21.44
CA ILE A 224 -10.85 9.06 -21.34
C ILE A 224 -11.68 7.95 -21.96
N SER A 225 -11.06 7.14 -22.83
CA SER A 225 -11.66 5.90 -23.32
C SER A 225 -10.88 4.70 -22.83
N ILE A 226 -11.58 3.69 -22.35
CA ILE A 226 -11.03 2.42 -21.91
C ILE A 226 -11.74 1.34 -22.70
N GLU A 227 -10.98 0.52 -23.42
CA GLU A 227 -11.52 -0.62 -24.15
C GLU A 227 -12.08 -1.64 -23.15
N SER A 228 -13.37 -1.97 -23.26
CA SER A 228 -13.96 -2.99 -22.41
C SER A 228 -13.51 -4.36 -22.89
N ASN A 229 -12.43 -4.86 -22.31
CA ASN A 229 -12.00 -6.25 -22.47
C ASN A 229 -12.85 -7.18 -21.59
N LEU A 230 -12.62 -8.50 -21.71
CA LEU A 230 -13.29 -9.54 -20.90
C LEU A 230 -13.20 -9.30 -19.39
N THR A 231 -12.18 -8.57 -18.93
CA THR A 231 -11.96 -8.21 -17.53
C THR A 231 -12.98 -7.19 -17.02
N LEU A 232 -13.66 -6.44 -17.89
CA LEU A 232 -14.70 -5.47 -17.53
C LEU A 232 -16.13 -6.02 -17.67
N LEU A 233 -16.30 -7.32 -17.96
CA LEU A 233 -17.62 -7.97 -17.96
C LEU A 233 -18.20 -8.04 -16.55
N LEU A 234 -19.42 -7.50 -16.39
CA LEU A 234 -20.15 -7.50 -15.12
C LEU A 234 -21.27 -8.55 -15.16
N ASP A 235 -21.33 -9.42 -14.15
CA ASP A 235 -22.28 -10.54 -14.12
C ASP A 235 -23.68 -10.13 -13.68
N THR A 236 -23.83 -9.65 -12.45
CA THR A 236 -25.14 -9.26 -11.88
C THR A 236 -25.04 -8.12 -10.88
N GLU A 237 -23.88 -7.97 -10.26
CA GLU A 237 -23.57 -6.89 -9.34
C GLU A 237 -22.42 -6.06 -9.90
N LEU A 238 -22.38 -4.79 -9.50
CA LEU A 238 -21.28 -3.89 -9.80
C LEU A 238 -21.24 -2.74 -8.81
N THR A 239 -20.08 -2.11 -8.69
CA THR A 239 -19.98 -0.80 -8.04
C THR A 239 -19.08 0.09 -8.88
N ILE A 240 -19.55 1.30 -9.17
CA ILE A 240 -18.77 2.37 -9.78
C ILE A 240 -18.64 3.47 -8.74
N SER A 241 -17.42 3.90 -8.45
CA SER A 241 -17.18 5.02 -7.54
C SER A 241 -16.13 5.96 -8.09
N LEU A 242 -16.30 7.26 -7.85
CA LEU A 242 -15.35 8.29 -8.27
C LEU A 242 -15.59 9.59 -7.52
N TRP A 243 -14.54 10.40 -7.46
CA TRP A 243 -14.63 11.78 -7.05
C TRP A 243 -14.82 12.68 -8.27
N ILE A 244 -15.73 13.64 -8.15
CA ILE A 244 -15.90 14.68 -9.15
C ILE A 244 -15.93 16.05 -8.49
N LYS A 245 -15.47 17.06 -9.23
CA LYS A 245 -15.62 18.47 -8.90
C LYS A 245 -16.18 19.17 -10.14
N PRO A 246 -17.51 19.28 -10.27
CA PRO A 246 -18.11 19.82 -11.48
C PRO A 246 -17.95 21.35 -11.53
N ASN A 247 -17.81 21.88 -12.73
CA ASN A 247 -17.78 23.32 -12.99
C ASN A 247 -19.16 23.82 -13.43
N ASN A 248 -19.44 25.10 -13.17
CA ASN A 248 -20.63 25.74 -13.69
C ASN A 248 -20.50 26.03 -15.20
N PRO A 249 -21.62 26.00 -15.95
CA PRO A 249 -23.00 25.74 -15.50
C PRO A 249 -23.38 24.25 -15.45
N LEU A 250 -24.21 23.85 -14.47
CA LEU A 250 -24.72 22.48 -14.30
C LEU A 250 -26.08 22.23 -14.97
N GLY A 251 -26.51 23.14 -15.85
CA GLY A 251 -27.82 23.08 -16.51
C GLY A 251 -27.85 22.11 -17.70
N GLU A 252 -26.72 21.93 -18.38
CA GLU A 252 -26.61 21.06 -19.54
C GLU A 252 -26.36 19.60 -19.14
N LYS A 253 -26.58 18.69 -20.10
CA LYS A 253 -26.33 17.27 -19.94
C LYS A 253 -24.84 16.96 -20.06
N GLN A 254 -24.23 16.50 -18.97
CA GLN A 254 -22.79 16.24 -18.87
C GLN A 254 -22.51 14.81 -18.41
N THR A 255 -21.86 13.99 -19.22
CA THR A 255 -21.60 12.58 -18.88
C THR A 255 -20.36 12.44 -18.02
N ILE A 256 -20.54 11.98 -16.79
CA ILE A 256 -19.42 11.72 -15.88
C ILE A 256 -18.70 10.43 -16.31
N ILE A 257 -19.45 9.33 -16.41
CA ILE A 257 -18.93 8.02 -16.83
C ILE A 257 -20.03 7.21 -17.50
N ALA A 258 -19.69 6.52 -18.58
CA ALA A 258 -20.62 5.69 -19.32
C ALA A 258 -19.93 4.46 -19.91
N ASN A 259 -20.71 3.41 -20.12
CA ASN A 259 -20.37 2.34 -21.03
C ASN A 259 -21.58 2.12 -21.94
N SER A 260 -21.43 2.54 -23.20
CA SER A 260 -22.49 2.57 -24.21
C SER A 260 -22.08 1.73 -25.42
N PRO A 261 -22.45 0.43 -25.45
CA PRO A 261 -22.09 -0.47 -26.55
C PRO A 261 -22.71 -0.03 -27.89
N SER A 262 -23.88 0.62 -27.87
CA SER A 262 -24.52 1.17 -29.06
C SER A 262 -25.37 2.40 -28.70
N ILE A 263 -25.85 3.15 -29.70
CA ILE A 263 -26.68 4.34 -29.46
C ILE A 263 -28.00 3.92 -28.80
N GLY A 264 -28.30 4.50 -27.64
CA GLY A 264 -29.53 4.22 -26.88
C GLY A 264 -29.47 2.93 -26.05
N GLU A 265 -28.31 2.28 -25.95
CA GLU A 265 -28.08 1.15 -25.07
C GLU A 265 -26.94 1.46 -24.10
N TYR A 266 -27.18 1.20 -22.82
CA TYR A 266 -26.24 1.51 -21.75
C TYR A 266 -26.05 0.29 -20.85
N ASN A 267 -24.79 -0.15 -20.74
CA ASN A 267 -24.40 -1.02 -19.65
C ASN A 267 -24.47 -0.24 -18.34
N TYR A 268 -23.97 0.99 -18.36
CA TYR A 268 -24.26 2.02 -17.37
C TYR A 268 -24.05 3.41 -17.98
N TRP A 269 -24.74 4.40 -17.41
CA TRP A 269 -24.54 5.81 -17.73
C TRP A 269 -24.85 6.65 -16.49
N ILE A 270 -23.85 7.40 -16.02
CA ILE A 270 -23.94 8.31 -14.89
C ILE A 270 -23.65 9.71 -15.42
N TYR A 271 -24.61 10.62 -15.27
CA TYR A 271 -24.51 11.96 -15.84
C TYR A 271 -25.22 13.01 -14.99
N LEU A 272 -24.83 14.26 -15.23
CA LEU A 272 -25.44 15.45 -14.65
C LEU A 272 -26.41 16.07 -15.64
N GLU A 273 -27.54 16.56 -15.14
CA GLU A 273 -28.43 17.44 -15.89
C GLU A 273 -29.29 18.24 -14.91
N ASN A 274 -29.39 19.56 -15.09
CA ASN A 274 -30.15 20.45 -14.21
C ASN A 274 -29.82 20.24 -12.72
N SER A 275 -28.53 20.18 -12.36
CA SER A 275 -28.03 19.92 -10.99
C SER A 275 -28.46 18.59 -10.37
N SER A 276 -29.03 17.68 -11.16
CA SER A 276 -29.46 16.34 -10.72
C SER A 276 -28.45 15.29 -11.17
N LEU A 277 -28.26 14.26 -10.35
CA LEU A 277 -27.53 13.06 -10.75
C LEU A 277 -28.51 12.09 -11.40
N LYS A 278 -28.20 11.63 -12.61
CA LYS A 278 -29.00 10.64 -13.32
C LYS A 278 -28.18 9.38 -13.56
N VAL A 279 -28.82 8.23 -13.32
CA VAL A 279 -28.19 6.92 -13.38
C VAL A 279 -29.05 5.99 -14.20
N SER A 280 -28.44 5.36 -15.21
CA SER A 280 -29.00 4.26 -15.98
C SER A 280 -28.06 3.05 -15.86
N VAL A 281 -28.59 1.86 -15.59
CA VAL A 281 -27.80 0.63 -15.50
C VAL A 281 -28.57 -0.53 -16.15
N PHE A 282 -27.90 -1.20 -17.09
CA PHE A 282 -28.45 -2.30 -17.90
C PHE A 282 -29.78 -1.94 -18.57
N SER A 283 -29.89 -0.73 -19.10
CA SER A 283 -31.17 -0.18 -19.57
C SER A 283 -31.05 0.49 -20.93
N THR A 284 -32.20 0.55 -21.62
CA THR A 284 -32.42 1.38 -22.81
C THR A 284 -33.09 2.70 -22.46
N GLU A 285 -33.48 2.90 -21.20
CA GLU A 285 -33.97 4.17 -20.71
C GLU A 285 -32.80 5.11 -20.46
N GLU A 286 -33.06 6.41 -20.64
CA GLU A 286 -32.06 7.46 -20.41
C GLU A 286 -31.60 7.50 -18.95
N SER A 287 -32.53 7.26 -18.01
CA SER A 287 -32.23 7.17 -16.58
C SER A 287 -33.24 6.26 -15.87
N ASN A 288 -32.76 5.31 -15.07
CA ASN A 288 -33.60 4.49 -14.19
C ASN A 288 -33.80 5.14 -12.82
N LEU A 289 -32.88 6.02 -12.43
CA LEU A 289 -32.91 6.72 -11.15
C LEU A 289 -32.44 8.17 -11.34
N VAL A 290 -33.16 9.09 -10.71
CA VAL A 290 -32.84 10.52 -10.68
C VAL A 290 -32.73 10.94 -9.22
N ILE A 291 -31.58 11.49 -8.85
CA ILE A 291 -31.38 12.15 -7.56
C ILE A 291 -31.39 13.66 -7.82
N PRO A 292 -32.44 14.39 -7.40
CA PRO A 292 -32.57 15.80 -7.71
C PRO A 292 -31.64 16.67 -6.84
N GLU A 293 -31.23 17.81 -7.37
CA GLU A 293 -30.56 18.89 -6.62
C GLU A 293 -29.34 18.45 -5.79
N VAL A 294 -28.55 17.52 -6.33
CA VAL A 294 -27.37 16.96 -5.63
C VAL A 294 -26.21 17.94 -5.61
N PHE A 295 -26.03 18.68 -6.70
CA PHE A 295 -24.82 19.45 -6.94
C PHE A 295 -25.09 20.93 -6.76
N ASN A 296 -24.39 21.52 -5.80
CA ASN A 296 -24.21 22.95 -5.66
C ASN A 296 -22.71 23.25 -5.71
N ASP A 297 -22.31 24.24 -6.51
CA ASP A 297 -20.96 24.84 -6.51
C ASP A 297 -19.78 23.86 -6.81
N THR A 298 -18.57 24.42 -6.92
CA THR A 298 -17.31 23.74 -7.28
C THR A 298 -16.74 22.87 -6.16
N GLU A 299 -17.56 22.10 -5.45
CA GLU A 299 -17.11 21.20 -4.37
C GLU A 299 -16.78 19.80 -4.89
N TRP A 300 -15.99 19.06 -4.11
CA TRP A 300 -15.71 17.65 -4.39
C TRP A 300 -16.85 16.77 -3.89
N TYR A 301 -17.38 15.94 -4.78
CA TYR A 301 -18.42 14.95 -4.51
C TYR A 301 -17.88 13.55 -4.72
N TYR A 302 -18.02 12.69 -3.72
CA TYR A 302 -17.77 11.26 -3.87
C TYR A 302 -19.06 10.56 -4.28
N ILE A 303 -19.13 10.10 -5.51
CA ILE A 303 -20.30 9.43 -6.07
C ILE A 303 -20.05 7.93 -6.07
N VAL A 304 -21.01 7.16 -5.56
CA VAL A 304 -21.02 5.70 -5.71
C VAL A 304 -22.36 5.24 -6.25
N VAL A 305 -22.31 4.45 -7.32
CA VAL A 305 -23.45 3.69 -7.85
C VAL A 305 -23.17 2.22 -7.64
N ARG A 306 -24.00 1.57 -6.82
CA ARG A 306 -23.92 0.14 -6.52
C ARG A 306 -25.14 -0.57 -7.10
N VAL A 307 -24.95 -1.71 -7.75
CA VAL A 307 -26.04 -2.60 -8.14
C VAL A 307 -25.92 -3.92 -7.39
N LYS A 308 -27.01 -4.28 -6.70
CA LYS A 308 -27.14 -5.53 -5.94
C LYS A 308 -28.54 -6.10 -6.14
N ASN A 309 -28.66 -7.35 -6.60
CA ASN A 309 -29.96 -8.01 -6.81
C ASN A 309 -30.98 -7.16 -7.59
N LYS A 310 -30.56 -6.59 -8.74
CA LYS A 310 -31.36 -5.65 -9.56
C LYS A 310 -31.74 -4.32 -8.89
N THR A 311 -31.21 -4.01 -7.72
CA THR A 311 -31.41 -2.72 -7.05
C THR A 311 -30.21 -1.82 -7.33
N ILE A 312 -30.44 -0.65 -7.91
CA ILE A 312 -29.47 0.44 -7.98
C ILE A 312 -29.55 1.21 -6.67
N GLU A 313 -28.41 1.44 -6.03
CA GLU A 313 -28.29 2.32 -4.87
C GLU A 313 -27.24 3.39 -5.16
N VAL A 314 -27.58 4.64 -4.86
CA VAL A 314 -26.70 5.79 -5.07
C VAL A 314 -26.28 6.35 -3.72
N PHE A 315 -24.98 6.58 -3.58
CA PHE A 315 -24.38 7.21 -2.42
C PHE A 315 -23.65 8.47 -2.85
N ILE A 316 -23.77 9.52 -2.03
CA ILE A 316 -23.02 10.76 -2.17
C ILE A 316 -22.31 11.01 -0.85
N ASN A 317 -21.00 11.22 -0.90
CA ASN A 317 -20.17 11.47 0.28
C ASN A 317 -20.31 10.40 1.38
N GLY A 318 -20.47 9.14 0.96
CA GLY A 318 -20.62 7.98 1.86
C GLY A 318 -22.05 7.70 2.35
N GLU A 319 -23.02 8.58 2.10
CA GLU A 319 -24.41 8.42 2.53
C GLU A 319 -25.31 7.98 1.38
N LYS A 320 -26.23 7.02 1.63
CA LYS A 320 -27.21 6.58 0.63
C LYS A 320 -28.25 7.68 0.41
N VAL A 321 -28.36 8.18 -0.83
CA VAL A 321 -29.28 9.26 -1.19
C VAL A 321 -30.50 8.78 -1.99
N GLY A 322 -30.46 7.57 -2.53
CA GLY A 322 -31.59 7.01 -3.25
C GLY A 322 -31.37 5.58 -3.73
N GLU A 323 -32.46 4.99 -4.20
CA GLU A 323 -32.48 3.66 -4.81
C GLU A 323 -33.51 3.58 -5.94
N GLY A 324 -33.29 2.64 -6.85
CA GLY A 324 -34.16 2.34 -7.99
C GLY A 324 -33.92 0.91 -8.48
N GLU A 325 -34.58 0.53 -9.57
CA GLU A 325 -34.40 -0.78 -10.19
C GLU A 325 -33.48 -0.69 -11.41
N SER A 326 -32.52 -1.61 -11.54
CA SER A 326 -31.75 -1.76 -12.78
C SER A 326 -32.57 -2.50 -13.82
N GLY A 327 -32.21 -2.33 -15.10
CA GLY A 327 -32.73 -3.22 -16.13
C GLY A 327 -32.18 -4.65 -16.00
N GLU A 328 -32.58 -5.50 -16.95
CA GLU A 328 -32.02 -6.85 -17.05
C GLU A 328 -30.60 -6.78 -17.59
N ASN A 329 -29.64 -7.39 -16.90
CA ASN A 329 -28.27 -7.43 -17.39
C ASN A 329 -28.20 -8.16 -18.74
N LYS A 330 -27.97 -7.37 -19.78
CA LYS A 330 -27.71 -7.81 -21.16
C LYS A 330 -26.38 -7.22 -21.60
N TRP A 331 -25.38 -7.28 -20.72
CA TRP A 331 -24.06 -6.70 -20.93
C TRP A 331 -23.55 -6.99 -22.34
N ARG A 332 -23.11 -5.95 -23.04
CA ARG A 332 -22.45 -6.06 -24.34
C ARG A 332 -21.06 -5.47 -24.27
N GLU A 333 -20.12 -6.04 -25.01
CA GLU A 333 -18.80 -5.45 -25.16
C GLU A 333 -18.90 -4.04 -25.77
N GLY A 334 -18.05 -3.15 -25.30
CA GLY A 334 -18.09 -1.72 -25.65
C GLY A 334 -16.88 -0.98 -25.11
N TYR A 335 -17.00 0.32 -24.94
CA TYR A 335 -15.95 1.13 -24.31
C TYR A 335 -16.52 1.79 -23.07
N THR A 336 -15.70 1.87 -22.04
CA THR A 336 -15.97 2.73 -20.89
C THR A 336 -15.37 4.09 -21.18
N TYR A 337 -16.19 5.13 -21.07
CA TYR A 337 -15.82 6.52 -21.28
C TYR A 337 -15.97 7.28 -19.97
N ILE A 338 -14.99 8.12 -19.65
CA ILE A 338 -15.05 9.08 -18.55
C ILE A 338 -15.02 10.48 -19.18
N GLY A 339 -15.98 11.32 -18.82
CA GLY A 339 -16.16 12.66 -19.37
C GLY A 339 -16.95 12.74 -20.68
N SER A 340 -17.45 11.61 -21.21
CA SER A 340 -18.29 11.59 -22.41
C SER A 340 -19.16 10.34 -22.48
N LEU A 341 -20.23 10.38 -23.28
CA LEU A 341 -21.08 9.22 -23.61
C LEU A 341 -20.47 8.31 -24.69
N GLY A 342 -19.42 8.79 -25.36
CA GLY A 342 -18.72 8.07 -26.42
C GLY A 342 -18.04 9.03 -27.39
N GLU A 343 -17.30 8.49 -28.35
CA GLU A 343 -16.60 9.29 -29.36
C GLU A 343 -17.56 10.25 -30.06
N GLU A 344 -17.29 11.55 -29.96
CA GLU A 344 -18.05 12.64 -30.60
C GLU A 344 -19.54 12.74 -30.21
N ARG A 345 -19.95 12.19 -29.06
CA ARG A 345 -21.37 12.19 -28.62
C ARG A 345 -21.81 13.44 -27.84
N GLY A 346 -20.95 14.45 -27.71
CA GLY A 346 -21.33 15.84 -27.35
C GLY A 346 -21.87 16.08 -25.93
N THR A 347 -21.80 15.12 -25.01
CA THR A 347 -22.23 15.28 -23.60
C THR A 347 -21.01 15.29 -22.69
N TRP A 348 -20.17 16.31 -22.87
CA TRP A 348 -18.89 16.43 -22.20
C TRP A 348 -19.05 16.78 -20.72
N PHE A 349 -18.30 16.12 -19.85
CA PHE A 349 -18.16 16.59 -18.48
C PHE A 349 -17.25 17.81 -18.43
N ASN A 350 -17.70 18.86 -17.75
CA ASN A 350 -16.87 20.01 -17.44
C ASN A 350 -16.57 20.01 -15.95
N GLY A 351 -15.35 19.62 -15.59
CA GLY A 351 -14.93 19.51 -14.20
C GLY A 351 -13.72 18.62 -14.00
N THR A 352 -13.33 18.43 -12.75
CA THR A 352 -12.23 17.53 -12.37
C THR A 352 -12.77 16.18 -11.96
N VAL A 353 -12.13 15.11 -12.41
CA VAL A 353 -12.39 13.73 -11.97
C VAL A 353 -11.17 13.18 -11.25
N ASP A 354 -11.41 12.33 -10.26
CA ASP A 354 -10.36 11.69 -9.49
C ASP A 354 -10.81 10.31 -8.97
N GLU A 355 -9.85 9.41 -8.74
CA GLU A 355 -10.03 8.13 -8.04
C GLU A 355 -11.19 7.27 -8.58
N VAL A 356 -11.20 7.07 -9.90
CA VAL A 356 -12.24 6.31 -10.60
C VAL A 356 -12.03 4.82 -10.38
N ARG A 357 -13.04 4.16 -9.82
CA ARG A 357 -13.03 2.73 -9.50
C ARG A 357 -14.23 2.01 -10.07
N ILE A 358 -14.01 0.81 -10.59
CA ILE A 358 -15.07 -0.12 -11.02
C ILE A 358 -14.81 -1.48 -10.37
N TYR A 359 -15.83 -2.05 -9.74
CA TYR A 359 -15.78 -3.35 -9.08
C TYR A 359 -16.79 -4.31 -9.71
N ARG A 360 -16.44 -5.60 -9.80
CA ARG A 360 -17.32 -6.68 -10.28
C ARG A 360 -18.32 -7.20 -9.25
N ARG A 361 -18.51 -6.46 -8.15
CA ARG A 361 -19.37 -6.81 -7.03
C ARG A 361 -20.03 -5.57 -6.43
N ALA A 362 -21.05 -5.80 -5.62
CA ALA A 362 -21.61 -4.79 -4.74
C ALA A 362 -20.67 -4.56 -3.54
N LEU A 363 -20.10 -3.35 -3.39
CA LEU A 363 -19.35 -2.98 -2.18
C LEU A 363 -20.27 -2.94 -0.96
N SER A 364 -19.76 -3.29 0.21
CA SER A 364 -20.44 -3.07 1.50
C SER A 364 -20.53 -1.57 1.83
N ASN A 365 -21.40 -1.23 2.78
CA ASN A 365 -21.49 0.18 3.23
C ASN A 365 -20.20 0.61 3.92
N GLU A 366 -19.55 -0.29 4.64
CA GLU A 366 -18.27 -0.06 5.29
C GLU A 366 -17.16 0.25 4.28
N GLU A 367 -17.09 -0.49 3.16
CA GLU A 367 -16.15 -0.20 2.05
C GLU A 367 -16.45 1.14 1.38
N ILE A 368 -17.72 1.48 1.15
CA ILE A 368 -18.11 2.78 0.56
C ILE A 368 -17.68 3.94 1.46
N ILE A 369 -17.96 3.83 2.77
CA ILE A 369 -17.57 4.83 3.76
C ILE A 369 -16.05 4.90 3.86
N SER A 370 -15.36 3.76 3.79
CA SER A 370 -13.90 3.68 3.77
C SER A 370 -13.32 4.53 2.64
N HIS A 371 -13.69 4.24 1.39
CA HIS A 371 -13.17 4.93 0.21
C HIS A 371 -13.52 6.43 0.15
N PHE A 372 -14.53 6.88 0.90
CA PHE A 372 -14.87 8.30 1.05
C PHE A 372 -13.86 9.06 1.93
N TYR A 373 -13.27 8.40 2.94
CA TYR A 373 -12.25 9.04 3.77
C TYR A 373 -10.87 8.98 3.10
N ASN A 374 -9.90 9.72 3.65
CA ASN A 374 -8.52 9.75 3.15
C ASN A 374 -7.98 8.34 2.92
N PRO A 375 -7.19 8.11 1.85
CA PRO A 375 -6.52 6.84 1.62
C PRO A 375 -5.65 6.43 2.81
N LEU A 376 -5.36 5.14 2.92
CA LEU A 376 -4.41 4.64 3.90
C LEU A 376 -3.01 5.22 3.64
N GLU A 377 -2.33 5.66 4.70
CA GLU A 377 -0.95 6.15 4.59
C GLU A 377 0.02 4.98 4.61
N VAL A 378 0.91 4.91 3.61
CA VAL A 378 1.95 3.89 3.52
C VAL A 378 3.30 4.51 3.87
N CYS A 379 3.95 3.99 4.91
CA CYS A 379 5.32 4.37 5.26
C CYS A 379 6.26 3.21 4.98
N ILE A 380 7.20 3.41 4.06
CA ILE A 380 8.29 2.47 3.78
C ILE A 380 9.46 2.85 4.68
N PHE A 381 10.00 1.89 5.44
CA PHE A 381 11.19 2.11 6.25
C PHE A 381 12.42 1.76 5.42
N PRO A 382 13.41 2.66 5.31
CA PRO A 382 14.58 2.43 4.47
C PRO A 382 15.38 1.21 4.96
N VAL A 383 15.96 0.49 4.01
CA VAL A 383 17.09 -0.41 4.23
C VAL A 383 18.37 0.43 4.20
N GLU A 384 18.56 1.30 5.18
CA GLU A 384 19.90 1.84 5.41
C GLU A 384 20.56 1.01 6.50
N GLU A 385 21.69 0.38 6.16
CA GLU A 385 22.70 0.04 7.15
C GLU A 385 22.93 1.29 7.99
N ILE A 386 22.47 1.27 9.24
CA ILE A 386 22.96 2.21 10.23
C ILE A 386 24.41 1.80 10.44
N ASP A 387 25.31 2.42 9.67
CA ASP A 387 26.70 2.53 10.09
C ASP A 387 26.65 3.09 11.51
N VAL A 388 27.18 2.29 12.43
CA VAL A 388 27.25 2.52 13.87
C VAL A 388 27.43 4.01 14.14
N ILE A 389 26.38 4.67 14.63
CA ILE A 389 26.46 6.08 15.03
C ILE A 389 27.61 6.16 16.03
N SER A 390 28.69 6.87 15.67
CA SER A 390 29.83 7.02 16.57
C SER A 390 29.37 7.66 17.88
N PHE A 391 29.97 7.25 18.99
CA PHE A 391 29.63 7.73 20.35
C PHE A 391 29.65 9.28 20.45
N GLU A 392 30.46 9.94 19.62
CA GLU A 392 30.57 11.40 19.53
C GLU A 392 29.30 12.07 18.96
N LYS A 393 28.60 11.44 18.00
CA LYS A 393 27.33 11.95 17.47
C LYS A 393 26.17 11.78 18.46
N ILE A 394 26.22 10.75 19.31
CA ILE A 394 25.23 10.54 20.39
C ILE A 394 25.33 11.64 21.45
N LEU A 395 26.53 12.14 21.75
CA LEU A 395 26.71 13.24 22.70
C LEU A 395 26.07 14.56 22.23
N LEU A 396 26.03 14.80 20.91
CA LEU A 396 25.39 15.98 20.32
C LEU A 396 23.85 15.94 20.41
N LEU A 397 23.25 14.77 20.61
CA LEU A 397 21.79 14.59 20.74
C LEU A 397 21.29 14.80 22.18
N LYS A 398 22.19 14.93 23.16
CA LYS A 398 21.84 15.05 24.58
C LYS A 398 21.09 16.34 24.94
N ASP A 399 21.18 17.35 24.08
CA ASP A 399 20.56 18.68 24.26
C ASP A 399 19.30 18.91 23.41
N PHE A 400 18.74 17.86 22.78
CA PHE A 400 17.49 17.98 22.02
C PHE A 400 16.29 18.20 22.94
N SER A 401 15.65 19.37 22.84
CA SER A 401 14.45 19.71 23.61
C SER A 401 13.19 19.03 23.05
N TYR A 402 12.30 18.59 23.93
CA TYR A 402 10.99 17.99 23.57
C TYR A 402 10.15 18.89 22.65
N ASN A 403 10.27 20.21 22.79
CA ASN A 403 9.51 21.16 21.95
C ASN A 403 10.02 21.20 20.51
N VAL A 404 11.33 20.99 20.31
CA VAL A 404 11.94 20.88 18.96
C VAL A 404 11.47 19.59 18.28
N LEU A 405 11.43 18.47 19.01
CA LEU A 405 10.91 17.20 18.50
C LEU A 405 9.42 17.26 18.16
N LYS A 406 8.64 18.04 18.93
CA LYS A 406 7.21 18.24 18.70
C LYS A 406 6.92 19.07 17.45
N GLU A 407 7.68 20.14 17.21
CA GLU A 407 7.56 20.94 15.97
C GLU A 407 8.06 20.16 14.74
N LEU A 408 9.13 19.38 14.89
CA LEU A 408 9.69 18.57 13.80
C LEU A 408 8.78 17.41 13.35
N ARG A 409 7.89 16.90 14.21
CA ARG A 409 6.90 15.88 13.83
C ARG A 409 5.91 16.37 12.75
N PHE A 410 5.70 17.69 12.64
CA PHE A 410 4.83 18.29 11.64
C PHE A 410 5.56 18.73 10.37
N THR A 411 6.88 18.51 10.30
CA THR A 411 7.71 18.79 9.13
C THR A 411 8.38 17.50 8.71
N ASN A 412 8.01 16.91 7.56
CA ASN A 412 8.45 15.66 6.90
C ASN A 412 9.91 15.12 7.09
N TYR A 413 10.45 15.09 8.30
CA TYR A 413 11.76 14.53 8.63
C TYR A 413 11.57 13.23 9.41
N ASN A 414 12.12 12.15 8.87
CA ASN A 414 12.15 10.85 9.52
C ASN A 414 13.33 10.80 10.51
N PHE A 415 13.05 10.62 11.80
CA PHE A 415 14.09 10.31 12.79
C PHE A 415 13.78 9.00 13.53
N ARG A 416 14.83 8.24 13.81
CA ARG A 416 14.84 7.04 14.67
C ARG A 416 15.62 7.40 15.94
N VAL A 417 15.00 7.24 17.11
CA VAL A 417 15.69 7.29 18.41
C VAL A 417 15.66 5.90 19.00
N GLU A 418 16.83 5.30 19.19
CA GLU A 418 16.97 4.00 19.83
C GLU A 418 17.82 4.11 21.07
N ILE A 419 17.23 3.72 22.19
CA ILE A 419 17.91 3.62 23.48
C ILE A 419 18.22 2.14 23.66
N TYR A 420 19.51 1.82 23.68
CA TYR A 420 19.99 0.49 24.03
C TYR A 420 20.49 0.51 25.47
N GLU A 421 19.84 -0.24 26.37
CA GLU A 421 20.54 -0.78 27.53
C GLU A 421 21.46 -1.91 27.03
N LYS A 422 22.71 -1.89 27.49
CA LYS A 422 23.77 -2.73 26.92
C LYS A 422 23.76 -4.14 27.48
#